data_AF-A0A089LAS1-F1
#
_entry.id   AF-A0A089LAS1-F1
#
_cell.length_a   1.000
_cell.length_b   1.000
_cell.length_c   1.000
_cell.angle_alpha   90.00
_cell.angle_beta   90.00
_cell.angle_gamma   90.00
#
_symmetry.space_group_name_H-M   'P 1'
#
loop_
_entity.id
_entity.type
_entity.pdbx_description
1 polymer ?
#
loop_
_entity_poly.entity_id
_entity_poly.type
_entity_poly.pdbx_seq_one_letter_code
_entity_poly.pdbx_strand_id
1 'polypeptide(L)'
;MKFKKILSALLVSAVLMIPSASAFAESNANAAEVTPFLIGIGDSQASAISLVLSNGVDVATGGVIYDLFIQDASEKDWFKWTNTSSSFRRVAANIGGYSGNGPIRAGFKINYNNSFGETDLYYSDKANTTNTQVLGNIFVPPGATVYLVVDAPNFTTPPSYHLNFAAYTF
;
A
#
# COMPACT_ATOMS: atom_id res chain seq x y z
N MET A 1 -28.42 40.99 21.43
CA MET A 1 -26.97 40.92 21.08
C MET A 1 -26.15 40.01 21.98
N LYS A 2 -26.43 39.90 23.30
CA LYS A 2 -25.59 39.13 24.24
C LYS A 2 -25.68 37.60 24.06
N PHE A 3 -26.87 37.06 23.77
CA PHE A 3 -27.09 35.62 23.58
C PHE A 3 -26.33 35.04 22.38
N LYS A 4 -26.27 35.77 21.25
CA LYS A 4 -25.54 35.35 20.04
C LYS A 4 -24.04 35.22 20.30
N LYS A 5 -23.46 36.07 21.15
CA LYS A 5 -22.03 36.03 21.50
C LYS A 5 -21.68 34.82 22.39
N ILE A 6 -22.56 34.46 23.32
CA ILE A 6 -22.38 33.30 24.20
C ILE A 6 -22.47 31.99 23.41
N LEU A 7 -23.43 31.90 22.47
CA LEU A 7 -23.58 30.70 21.63
C LEU A 7 -22.36 30.48 20.71
N SER A 8 -21.81 31.54 20.13
CA SER A 8 -20.59 31.44 19.32
C SER A 8 -19.36 31.03 20.13
N ALA A 9 -19.20 31.53 21.35
CA ALA A 9 -18.10 31.11 22.23
C ALA A 9 -18.23 29.63 22.63
N LEU A 10 -19.46 29.16 22.90
CA LEU A 10 -19.72 27.76 23.22
C LEU A 10 -19.39 26.84 22.03
N LEU A 11 -19.77 27.23 20.81
CA LEU A 11 -19.54 26.43 19.61
C LEU A 11 -18.05 26.29 19.29
N VAL A 12 -17.27 27.37 19.44
CA VAL A 12 -15.81 27.34 19.23
C VAL A 12 -15.12 26.48 20.28
N SER A 13 -15.57 26.56 21.54
CA SER A 13 -15.03 25.71 22.61
C SER A 13 -15.35 24.22 22.41
N ALA A 14 -16.50 23.89 21.85
CA ALA A 14 -16.89 22.51 21.54
C ALA A 14 -16.06 21.90 20.40
N VAL A 15 -15.67 22.69 19.39
CA VAL A 15 -14.80 22.23 18.29
C VAL A 15 -13.36 22.00 18.77
N LEU A 16 -12.86 22.81 19.70
CA LEU A 16 -11.51 22.66 20.28
C LEU A 16 -11.39 21.47 21.25
N MET A 17 -12.52 20.93 21.72
CA MET A 17 -12.57 19.78 22.64
C MET A 17 -12.95 18.48 21.95
N ILE A 18 -12.96 18.40 20.62
CA ILE A 18 -13.01 17.12 19.93
C ILE A 18 -11.60 16.55 20.00
N PRO A 19 -11.30 15.57 20.88
CA PRO A 19 -10.02 14.89 20.82
C PRO A 19 -9.88 14.28 19.42
N SER A 20 -8.77 14.57 18.76
CA SER A 20 -8.39 13.91 17.52
C SER A 20 -8.34 12.42 17.80
N ALA A 21 -9.34 11.65 17.33
CA ALA A 21 -9.44 10.21 17.54
C ALA A 21 -8.24 9.42 16.95
N SER A 22 -7.31 10.10 16.28
CA SER A 22 -6.08 9.55 15.73
C SER A 22 -4.96 9.32 16.75
N ALA A 23 -5.09 9.80 18.00
CA ALA A 23 -4.01 9.74 19.00
C ALA A 23 -4.14 8.62 20.05
N PHE A 24 -5.22 7.83 20.03
CA PHE A 24 -5.46 6.78 21.03
C PHE A 24 -5.46 5.39 20.39
N ALA A 25 -4.28 4.93 19.99
CA ALA A 25 -4.00 3.50 19.80
C ALA A 25 -3.55 2.88 21.13
N GLU A 26 -4.39 2.97 22.16
CA GLU A 26 -4.07 2.35 23.45
C GLU A 26 -5.25 1.52 23.93
N SER A 27 -5.15 0.20 23.75
CA SER A 27 -5.92 -0.75 24.53
C SER A 27 -5.01 -1.88 25.02
N ASN A 28 -4.32 -1.63 26.14
CA ASN A 28 -3.81 -2.57 27.17
C ASN A 28 -2.80 -3.67 26.73
N ALA A 29 -1.78 -4.05 27.49
CA ALA A 29 -1.35 -3.74 28.86
C ALA A 29 0.10 -4.21 29.05
N ASN A 30 0.80 -3.60 30.02
CA ASN A 30 2.20 -3.81 30.41
C ASN A 30 3.21 -3.03 29.57
N ALA A 31 3.81 -2.03 30.22
CA ALA A 31 4.93 -1.27 29.70
C ALA A 31 6.13 -2.18 29.45
N ALA A 32 6.38 -2.48 28.18
CA ALA A 32 7.70 -2.57 27.58
C ALA A 32 7.49 -2.60 26.07
N GLU A 33 8.00 -1.57 25.38
CA GLU A 33 7.99 -1.44 23.92
C GLU A 33 6.67 -0.91 23.32
N VAL A 34 6.71 0.36 22.88
CA VAL A 34 5.73 0.87 21.92
C VAL A 34 6.03 0.19 20.59
N THR A 35 5.25 -0.82 20.24
CA THR A 35 5.24 -1.38 18.88
C THR A 35 4.23 -0.57 18.06
N PRO A 36 4.67 0.32 17.16
CA PRO A 36 3.75 1.05 16.30
C PRO A 36 3.06 0.07 15.36
N PHE A 37 1.79 -0.21 15.60
CA PHE A 37 0.91 -0.86 14.62
C PHE A 37 0.30 0.23 13.74
N LEU A 38 0.57 0.21 12.43
CA LEU A 38 -0.27 0.93 11.48
C LEU A 38 -1.40 -0.01 11.10
N ILE A 39 -2.59 0.23 11.67
CA ILE A 39 -3.81 -0.48 11.29
C ILE A 39 -4.54 0.34 10.23
N GLY A 40 -4.90 -0.29 9.11
CA GLY A 40 -5.86 0.22 8.13
C GLY A 40 -5.29 0.85 6.86
N ILE A 41 -3.98 0.98 6.71
CA ILE A 41 -3.34 1.52 5.50
C ILE A 41 -2.75 0.35 4.71
N GLY A 42 -3.31 0.07 3.53
CA GLY A 42 -2.84 -1.03 2.70
C GLY A 42 -3.42 -2.39 3.05
N ASP A 43 -4.06 -2.59 4.20
CA ASP A 43 -4.58 -3.89 4.67
C ASP A 43 -5.61 -4.55 3.73
N SER A 44 -6.20 -3.76 2.83
CA SER A 44 -7.20 -4.21 1.87
C SER A 44 -7.01 -3.54 0.50
N GLN A 45 -7.55 -4.17 -0.55
CA GLN A 45 -7.57 -3.56 -1.88
C GLN A 45 -8.25 -2.17 -1.90
N ALA A 46 -9.27 -1.95 -1.07
CA ALA A 46 -9.98 -0.68 -0.99
C ALA A 46 -9.10 0.42 -0.36
N SER A 47 -8.28 0.07 0.62
CA SER A 47 -7.32 0.94 1.30
C SER A 47 -5.91 0.87 0.72
N ALA A 48 -5.74 0.31 -0.49
CA ALA A 48 -4.44 0.08 -1.10
C ALA A 48 -3.62 1.38 -1.24
N ILE A 49 -2.33 1.26 -0.90
CA ILE A 49 -1.35 2.35 -0.94
C ILE A 49 -1.12 2.76 -2.39
N SER A 50 -1.26 4.05 -2.70
CA SER A 50 -0.99 4.57 -4.03
C SER A 50 0.51 4.57 -4.32
N LEU A 51 0.91 3.86 -5.37
CA LEU A 51 2.29 3.81 -5.84
C LEU A 51 2.64 5.11 -6.57
N VAL A 52 3.73 5.73 -6.13
CA VAL A 52 4.24 6.98 -6.71
C VAL A 52 5.42 6.67 -7.62
N LEU A 53 5.35 7.14 -8.86
CA LEU A 53 6.47 7.07 -9.80
C LEU A 53 7.47 8.19 -9.49
N SER A 54 8.76 7.90 -9.55
CA SER A 54 9.80 8.91 -9.39
C SER A 54 9.81 9.81 -10.64
N ASN A 55 9.93 11.13 -10.43
CA ASN A 55 10.08 12.16 -11.47
C ASN A 55 8.96 12.37 -12.50
N GLY A 56 7.74 11.84 -12.28
CA GLY A 56 6.53 12.27 -13.01
C GLY A 56 6.49 11.96 -14.52
N VAL A 57 7.55 11.43 -15.10
CA VAL A 57 7.67 11.07 -16.52
C VAL A 57 8.70 9.94 -16.65
N ASP A 58 8.26 8.80 -17.18
CA ASP A 58 9.09 7.79 -17.87
C ASP A 58 10.56 7.69 -17.45
N VAL A 59 10.83 7.11 -16.29
CA VAL A 59 12.21 6.80 -15.92
C VAL A 59 12.42 5.30 -15.85
N ALA A 60 13.43 4.87 -16.61
CA ALA A 60 14.09 3.57 -16.57
C ALA A 60 14.50 3.13 -15.15
N THR A 61 14.42 4.03 -14.16
CA THR A 61 15.03 3.94 -12.82
C THR A 61 14.07 3.54 -11.68
N GLY A 62 12.80 3.27 -11.97
CA GLY A 62 11.83 2.81 -10.96
C GLY A 62 11.29 3.92 -10.06
N GLY A 63 10.15 3.67 -9.42
CA GLY A 63 9.38 4.61 -8.63
C GLY A 63 9.93 4.88 -7.23
N VAL A 64 9.09 5.49 -6.37
CA VAL A 64 9.37 5.58 -4.94
C VAL A 64 9.54 4.17 -4.36
N ILE A 65 10.50 4.04 -3.46
CA ILE A 65 10.79 2.81 -2.73
C ILE A 65 9.94 2.77 -1.48
N TYR A 66 9.33 1.61 -1.23
CA TYR A 66 8.57 1.33 -0.01
C TYR A 66 9.29 0.22 0.75
N ASP A 67 9.89 0.55 1.88
CA ASP A 67 10.48 -0.40 2.83
C ASP A 67 9.50 -0.62 3.97
N LEU A 68 8.90 -1.80 4.02
CA LEU A 68 7.81 -2.15 4.93
C LEU A 68 8.04 -3.55 5.52
N PHE A 69 7.13 -4.00 6.37
CA PHE A 69 7.16 -5.33 6.96
C PHE A 69 5.75 -5.85 7.17
N ILE A 70 5.60 -7.16 7.09
CA ILE A 70 4.35 -7.84 7.47
C ILE A 70 4.40 -8.04 8.99
N GLN A 71 3.44 -7.47 9.71
CA GLN A 71 3.26 -7.49 11.17
C GLN A 71 2.69 -8.83 11.65
N ASP A 72 1.78 -9.47 10.91
CA ASP A 72 1.20 -10.76 11.28
C ASP A 72 0.84 -11.69 10.11
N ALA A 73 0.43 -12.92 10.42
CA ALA A 73 0.13 -13.97 9.44
C ALA A 73 -1.11 -13.72 8.56
N SER A 74 -1.98 -12.80 8.97
CA SER A 74 -3.23 -12.47 8.28
C SER A 74 -3.12 -11.20 7.44
N GLU A 75 -2.11 -10.37 7.71
CA GLU A 75 -1.88 -9.11 7.04
C GLU A 75 -1.52 -9.30 5.56
N LYS A 76 -2.01 -8.34 4.77
CA LYS A 76 -1.71 -8.20 3.35
C LYS A 76 -1.54 -6.74 3.06
N ASP A 77 -0.40 -6.40 2.49
CA ASP A 77 -0.13 -5.04 2.04
C ASP A 77 -0.53 -4.91 0.58
N TRP A 78 -1.57 -4.13 0.34
CA TRP A 78 -2.07 -3.81 -1.00
C TRP A 78 -1.52 -2.48 -1.47
N PHE A 79 -1.10 -2.47 -2.73
CA PHE A 79 -0.65 -1.29 -3.44
C PHE A 79 -1.45 -1.13 -4.72
N LYS A 80 -1.57 0.09 -5.23
CA LYS A 80 -2.26 0.36 -6.49
C LYS A 80 -1.56 1.41 -7.33
N TRP A 81 -1.64 1.24 -8.64
CA TRP A 81 -1.27 2.25 -9.62
C TRP A 81 -2.27 2.26 -10.78
N THR A 82 -2.77 3.44 -11.13
CA THR A 82 -3.70 3.62 -12.25
C THR A 82 -2.97 4.24 -13.43
N ASN A 83 -3.11 3.64 -14.61
CA ASN A 83 -2.61 4.23 -15.83
C ASN A 83 -3.50 5.41 -16.23
N THR A 84 -3.09 6.63 -15.92
CA THR A 84 -3.84 7.85 -16.30
C THR A 84 -3.49 8.36 -17.71
N SER A 85 -2.58 7.70 -18.42
CA SER A 85 -2.20 8.08 -19.78
C SER A 85 -3.20 7.56 -20.82
N SER A 86 -3.12 8.08 -22.04
CA SER A 86 -3.95 7.66 -23.18
C SER A 86 -3.42 6.42 -23.92
N SER A 87 -2.27 5.88 -23.52
CA SER A 87 -1.64 4.71 -24.14
C SER A 87 -1.40 3.58 -23.14
N PHE A 88 -1.15 2.38 -23.64
CA PHE A 88 -0.72 1.26 -22.80
C PHE A 88 0.60 1.60 -22.10
N ARG A 89 0.74 1.07 -20.88
CA ARG A 89 1.97 1.18 -20.10
C ARG A 89 2.47 -0.20 -19.74
N ARG A 90 3.78 -0.43 -19.91
CA ARG A 90 4.43 -1.62 -19.35
C ARG A 90 4.75 -1.32 -17.91
N VAL A 91 4.37 -2.18 -16.99
CA VAL A 91 4.74 -2.04 -15.59
C VAL A 91 5.64 -3.18 -15.15
N ALA A 92 6.50 -2.87 -14.18
CA ALA A 92 7.35 -3.83 -13.50
C ALA A 92 7.38 -3.52 -12.01
N ALA A 93 7.36 -4.55 -11.17
CA ALA A 93 7.57 -4.42 -9.74
C ALA A 93 8.67 -5.39 -9.28
N ASN A 94 9.60 -4.89 -8.48
CA ASN A 94 10.57 -5.70 -7.75
C ASN A 94 10.18 -5.68 -6.28
N ILE A 95 9.89 -6.85 -5.72
CA ILE A 95 9.53 -7.01 -4.31
C ILE A 95 10.51 -8.01 -3.68
N GLY A 96 11.15 -7.65 -2.58
CA GLY A 96 12.02 -8.57 -1.85
C GLY A 96 13.50 -8.56 -2.29
N GLY A 97 14.28 -9.55 -1.83
CA GLY A 97 15.72 -9.74 -2.10
C GLY A 97 16.74 -8.69 -1.61
N TYR A 98 16.42 -7.92 -0.58
CA TYR A 98 17.37 -7.12 0.21
C TYR A 98 17.67 -7.84 1.53
N SER A 99 18.79 -7.49 2.19
CA SER A 99 19.19 -8.13 3.44
C SER A 99 18.12 -7.96 4.52
N GLY A 100 17.70 -9.06 5.15
CA GLY A 100 16.64 -9.07 6.16
C GLY A 100 15.26 -9.47 5.65
N ASN A 101 15.09 -9.64 4.33
CA ASN A 101 13.81 -10.08 3.79
C ASN A 101 13.50 -11.54 4.19
N GLY A 102 12.33 -11.72 4.78
CA GLY A 102 11.80 -13.05 5.08
C GLY A 102 11.04 -13.65 3.88
N PRO A 103 10.54 -14.90 4.01
CA PRO A 103 9.79 -15.57 2.97
C PRO A 103 8.42 -14.90 2.79
N ILE A 104 8.35 -14.00 1.82
CA ILE A 104 7.12 -13.31 1.43
C ILE A 104 6.55 -13.89 0.14
N ARG A 105 5.33 -13.53 -0.19
CA ARG A 105 4.67 -13.81 -1.46
C ARG A 105 4.14 -12.51 -2.03
N ALA A 106 4.60 -12.18 -3.23
CA ALA A 106 4.17 -11.02 -3.98
C ALA A 106 3.29 -11.44 -5.15
N GLY A 107 2.21 -10.70 -5.38
CA GLY A 107 1.30 -10.94 -6.49
C GLY A 107 0.72 -9.66 -7.06
N PHE A 108 0.02 -9.79 -8.19
CA PHE A 108 -0.68 -8.70 -8.83
C PHE A 108 -2.01 -9.14 -9.43
N LYS A 109 -2.89 -8.16 -9.62
CA LYS A 109 -4.07 -8.27 -10.47
C LYS A 109 -4.36 -6.94 -11.14
N ILE A 110 -5.16 -6.96 -12.20
CA ILE A 110 -5.55 -5.76 -12.93
C ILE A 110 -7.06 -5.60 -12.85
N ASN A 111 -7.51 -4.44 -12.41
CA ASN A 111 -8.89 -4.00 -12.61
C ASN A 111 -8.95 -3.19 -13.91
N TYR A 112 -9.63 -3.76 -14.90
CA TYR A 112 -9.90 -3.09 -16.15
C TYR A 112 -11.08 -2.15 -15.96
N ASN A 113 -10.88 -0.88 -16.34
CA ASN A 113 -12.00 0.05 -16.45
C ASN A 113 -13.06 -0.48 -17.44
N ASN A 114 -14.25 0.13 -17.44
CA ASN A 114 -15.30 -0.14 -18.42
C ASN A 114 -15.94 -1.55 -18.33
N SER A 115 -16.16 -2.05 -17.12
CA SER A 115 -16.95 -3.26 -16.86
C SER A 115 -16.35 -4.58 -17.36
N PHE A 116 -15.09 -4.59 -17.80
CA PHE A 116 -14.36 -5.83 -18.14
C PHE A 116 -13.95 -6.63 -16.89
N GLY A 117 -14.12 -6.05 -15.71
CA GLY A 117 -13.88 -6.72 -14.43
C GLY A 117 -12.41 -6.72 -14.01
N GLU A 118 -12.09 -7.62 -13.09
CA GLU A 118 -10.73 -7.79 -12.58
C GLU A 118 -10.16 -9.13 -13.02
N THR A 119 -8.86 -9.17 -13.24
CA THR A 119 -8.17 -10.45 -13.39
C THR A 119 -8.15 -11.21 -12.07
N ASP A 120 -7.91 -12.51 -12.14
CA ASP A 120 -7.46 -13.28 -10.99
C ASP A 120 -6.16 -12.73 -10.41
N LEU A 121 -5.85 -13.14 -9.18
CA LEU A 121 -4.62 -12.80 -8.50
C LEU A 121 -3.50 -13.76 -8.93
N TYR A 122 -2.45 -13.19 -9.55
CA TYR A 122 -1.28 -13.94 -9.99
C TYR A 122 -0.10 -13.68 -9.06
N TYR A 123 0.57 -14.73 -8.62
CA TYR A 123 1.74 -14.64 -7.75
C TYR A 123 3.03 -14.86 -8.53
N SER A 124 4.15 -14.33 -8.03
CA SER A 124 5.45 -14.61 -8.65
C SER A 124 5.85 -16.08 -8.51
N ASP A 125 6.70 -16.55 -9.42
CA ASP A 125 7.32 -17.87 -9.41
C ASP A 125 8.17 -18.15 -8.16
N LYS A 126 8.65 -17.08 -7.52
CA LYS A 126 9.47 -17.08 -6.30
C LYS A 126 8.67 -16.80 -5.02
N ALA A 127 7.35 -16.92 -5.07
CA ALA A 127 6.50 -16.81 -3.89
C ALA A 127 6.98 -17.73 -2.76
N ASN A 128 6.90 -17.25 -1.52
CA ASN A 128 7.34 -17.93 -0.30
C ASN A 128 8.86 -18.18 -0.22
N THR A 129 9.66 -17.44 -0.98
CA THR A 129 11.12 -17.48 -0.89
C THR A 129 11.68 -16.14 -0.42
N THR A 130 12.94 -16.11 -0.02
CA THR A 130 13.66 -14.87 0.34
C THR A 130 14.22 -14.12 -0.87
N ASN A 131 14.09 -14.70 -2.07
CA ASN A 131 14.60 -14.11 -3.31
C ASN A 131 13.76 -12.90 -3.74
N THR A 132 14.35 -12.00 -4.53
CA THR A 132 13.58 -10.96 -5.22
C THR A 132 12.53 -11.58 -6.13
N GLN A 133 11.29 -11.13 -5.96
CA GLN A 133 10.12 -11.45 -6.77
C GLN A 133 9.93 -10.32 -7.78
N VAL A 134 10.00 -10.68 -9.07
CA VAL A 134 9.90 -9.72 -10.17
C VAL A 134 8.57 -9.96 -10.88
N LEU A 135 7.68 -8.97 -10.81
CA LEU A 135 6.41 -8.95 -11.54
C LEU A 135 6.59 -8.01 -12.74
N GLY A 136 7.03 -8.55 -13.87
CA GLY A 136 7.41 -7.77 -15.05
C GLY A 136 6.56 -8.06 -16.29
N ASN A 137 6.73 -7.23 -17.31
CA ASN A 137 6.04 -7.34 -18.61
C ASN A 137 4.51 -7.34 -18.52
N ILE A 138 3.97 -6.63 -17.53
CA ILE A 138 2.53 -6.47 -17.36
C ILE A 138 2.10 -5.26 -18.17
N PHE A 139 1.13 -5.43 -19.07
CA PHE A 139 0.61 -4.35 -19.91
C PHE A 139 -0.69 -3.82 -19.33
N VAL A 140 -0.70 -2.55 -18.93
CA VAL A 140 -1.84 -1.89 -18.30
C VAL A 140 -2.46 -0.90 -19.31
N PRO A 141 -3.72 -1.11 -19.76
CA PRO A 141 -4.38 -0.20 -20.68
C PRO A 141 -4.71 1.16 -20.03
N PRO A 142 -5.03 2.19 -20.84
CA PRO A 142 -5.53 3.47 -20.36
C PRO A 142 -6.69 3.32 -19.37
N GLY A 143 -6.57 3.97 -18.21
CA GLY A 143 -7.54 4.01 -17.13
C GLY A 143 -7.70 2.72 -16.30
N ALA A 144 -6.97 1.65 -16.62
CA ALA A 144 -6.93 0.45 -15.77
C ALA A 144 -6.03 0.65 -14.55
N THR A 145 -6.30 -0.10 -13.50
CA THR A 145 -5.54 -0.07 -12.24
C THR A 145 -4.88 -1.42 -12.01
N VAL A 146 -3.57 -1.43 -11.85
CA VAL A 146 -2.85 -2.59 -11.33
C VAL A 146 -2.85 -2.52 -9.81
N TYR A 147 -3.15 -3.64 -9.18
CA TYR A 147 -2.99 -3.86 -7.76
C TYR A 147 -1.84 -4.81 -7.53
N LEU A 148 -0.97 -4.49 -6.58
CA LEU A 148 0.03 -5.42 -6.06
C LEU A 148 -0.41 -5.83 -4.66
N VAL A 149 -0.04 -7.04 -4.26
CA VAL A 149 -0.23 -7.53 -2.89
C VAL A 149 1.06 -8.18 -2.41
N VAL A 150 1.41 -7.93 -1.17
CA VAL A 150 2.48 -8.62 -0.45
C VAL A 150 1.88 -9.26 0.79
N ASP A 151 2.07 -10.56 0.95
CA ASP A 151 1.68 -11.30 2.15
C ASP A 151 2.75 -12.32 2.55
N ALA A 152 2.59 -12.95 3.71
CA ALA A 152 3.52 -13.95 4.22
C ALA A 152 2.73 -15.17 4.74
N PRO A 153 2.26 -16.07 3.86
CA PRO A 153 1.38 -17.17 4.28
C PRO A 153 2.07 -18.19 5.19
N ASN A 154 3.41 -18.23 5.20
CA ASN A 154 4.23 -19.04 6.10
C ASN A 154 4.88 -18.17 7.18
N PHE A 155 4.10 -17.29 7.80
CA PHE A 155 4.57 -16.34 8.80
C PHE A 155 5.11 -17.05 10.05
N THR A 156 6.39 -16.81 10.37
CA THR A 156 7.01 -17.25 11.63
C THR A 156 7.50 -16.07 12.46
N THR A 157 8.00 -15.04 11.78
CA THR A 157 8.52 -13.79 12.34
C THR A 157 8.24 -12.70 11.32
N PRO A 158 8.00 -11.44 11.72
CA PRO A 158 7.74 -10.33 10.81
C PRO A 158 8.79 -10.20 9.70
N PRO A 159 8.47 -10.57 8.44
CA PRO A 159 9.38 -10.38 7.33
C PRO A 159 9.34 -8.92 6.88
N SER A 160 10.50 -8.30 6.72
CA SER A 160 10.58 -7.05 5.98
C SER A 160 10.59 -7.31 4.47
N TYR A 161 10.22 -6.30 3.70
CA TYR A 161 10.36 -6.30 2.26
C TYR A 161 10.61 -4.90 1.73
N HIS A 162 11.17 -4.89 0.52
CA HIS A 162 11.43 -3.70 -0.27
C HIS A 162 10.58 -3.79 -1.53
N LEU A 163 9.79 -2.77 -1.83
CA LEU A 163 9.00 -2.67 -3.06
C LEU A 163 9.47 -1.48 -3.88
N ASN A 164 9.77 -1.75 -5.15
CA ASN A 164 10.00 -0.74 -6.17
C ASN A 164 9.12 -1.01 -7.40
N PHE A 165 8.35 -0.01 -7.83
CA PHE A 165 7.42 -0.11 -8.95
C PHE A 165 7.78 0.86 -10.06
N ALA A 166 7.78 0.41 -11.30
CA ALA A 166 8.06 1.20 -12.49
C ALA A 166 6.93 1.08 -13.52
N ALA A 167 6.68 2.17 -14.25
CA ALA A 167 5.82 2.19 -15.42
C ALA A 167 6.57 2.86 -16.58
N TYR A 168 6.53 2.23 -17.75
CA TYR A 168 7.28 2.64 -18.95
C TYR A 168 6.32 3.00 -20.09
N THR A 169 6.65 4.03 -20.85
CA THR A 169 6.08 4.26 -22.19
C THR A 169 6.51 3.17 -23.17
N PHE A 170 5.66 3.00 -24.18
CA PHE A 170 6.01 2.35 -25.44
C PHE A 170 6.25 3.40 -26.52
#